data_AF-A0A928T4G2-F1
#
_entry.id   AF-A0A928T4G2-F1
#
_cell.length_a   1.000
_cell.length_b   1.000
_cell.length_c   1.000
_cell.angle_alpha   90.00
_cell.angle_beta   90.00
_cell.angle_gamma   90.00
#
_symmetry.space_group_name_H-M   'P 1'
#
loop_
_entity.id
_entity.type
_entity.pdbx_description
1 polymer ?
#
loop_
_entity_poly.entity_id
_entity_poly.type
_entity_poly.pdbx_seq_one_letter_code
_entity_poly.pdbx_strand_id
1 'polypeptide(L)'
;MFDPSLPQENTPVDAVQMRGQLNGLKALIDALGSVTGATVDAVNSLPPGSPATVSVTLTGTTLHFTFGIPEGQTGPQGIPGEVTQTALDAAISGTSSNSNGVSLLSQSAFSYYDQTQMQDVLNKVDELITALRRP
;
A
#
# COMPACT_ATOMS: atom_id res chain seq x y z
N MET A 1 -23.80 -30.39 -46.72
CA MET A 1 -24.22 -29.67 -45.50
C MET A 1 -24.95 -30.67 -44.63
N PHE A 2 -24.66 -30.70 -43.33
CA PHE A 2 -25.41 -31.54 -42.38
C PHE A 2 -26.86 -31.07 -42.32
N ASP A 3 -27.80 -32.01 -42.35
CA ASP A 3 -29.24 -31.76 -42.24
C ASP A 3 -29.82 -32.73 -41.20
N PRO A 4 -30.25 -32.23 -40.03
CA PRO A 4 -30.75 -33.07 -38.95
C PRO A 4 -32.10 -33.75 -39.27
N SER A 5 -32.77 -33.37 -40.36
CA SER A 5 -34.01 -34.01 -40.81
C SER A 5 -33.77 -35.29 -41.64
N LEU A 6 -32.50 -35.62 -41.93
CA LEU A 6 -32.11 -36.76 -42.75
C LEU A 6 -31.28 -37.79 -41.94
N PRO A 7 -31.37 -39.09 -42.29
CA PRO A 7 -32.26 -39.68 -43.29
C PRO A 7 -33.72 -39.69 -42.85
N GLN A 8 -34.65 -39.58 -43.81
CA GLN A 8 -36.08 -39.55 -43.52
C GLN A 8 -36.51 -40.88 -42.88
N GLU A 9 -37.21 -40.79 -41.75
CA GLU A 9 -37.75 -41.97 -41.07
C GLU A 9 -38.65 -42.80 -42.01
N ASN A 10 -38.66 -44.12 -41.85
CA ASN A 10 -39.49 -45.05 -42.63
C ASN A 10 -39.16 -45.10 -44.13
N THR A 11 -37.97 -44.68 -44.53
CA THR A 11 -37.45 -44.84 -45.91
C THR A 11 -36.21 -45.76 -45.93
N PRO A 12 -35.94 -46.47 -47.05
CA PRO A 12 -34.69 -47.22 -47.20
C PRO A 12 -33.47 -46.31 -47.04
N VAL A 13 -32.45 -46.79 -46.33
CA VAL A 13 -31.22 -46.02 -46.09
C VAL A 13 -30.36 -45.95 -47.35
N ASP A 14 -30.07 -44.73 -47.81
CA ASP A 14 -29.13 -44.48 -48.92
C ASP A 14 -27.71 -44.22 -48.38
N ALA A 15 -26.75 -45.04 -48.82
CA ALA A 15 -25.35 -44.93 -48.42
C ALA A 15 -24.69 -43.61 -48.87
N VAL A 16 -25.08 -43.05 -50.01
CA VAL A 16 -24.60 -41.73 -50.49
C VAL A 16 -25.08 -40.64 -49.55
N GLN A 17 -26.36 -40.66 -49.17
CA GLN A 17 -26.96 -39.71 -48.24
C GLN A 17 -26.28 -39.78 -46.86
N MET A 18 -26.08 -40.99 -46.33
CA MET A 18 -25.40 -41.21 -45.05
C MET A 18 -23.96 -40.68 -45.06
N ARG A 19 -23.18 -40.95 -46.12
CA ARG A 19 -21.83 -40.35 -46.26
C ARG A 19 -21.89 -38.82 -46.30
N GLY A 20 -22.88 -38.26 -46.99
CA GLY A 20 -23.11 -36.81 -47.02
C GLY A 20 -23.36 -36.21 -45.63
N GLN A 21 -24.20 -36.85 -44.82
CA GLN A 21 -24.50 -36.42 -43.44
C GLN A 21 -23.27 -36.51 -42.53
N LEU A 22 -22.53 -37.63 -42.57
CA LEU A 22 -21.33 -37.83 -41.76
C LEU A 22 -20.21 -36.84 -42.14
N ASN A 23 -20.01 -36.59 -43.43
CA ASN A 23 -19.05 -35.57 -43.89
C ASN A 23 -19.49 -34.16 -43.47
N GLY A 24 -20.79 -33.86 -43.53
CA GLY A 24 -21.36 -32.60 -43.05
C GLY A 24 -21.14 -32.40 -41.55
N LEU A 25 -21.39 -33.43 -40.75
CA LEU A 25 -21.15 -33.42 -39.31
C LEU A 25 -19.66 -33.25 -39.00
N LYS A 26 -18.78 -33.97 -39.71
CA LYS A 26 -17.32 -33.83 -39.58
C LYS A 26 -16.88 -32.40 -39.87
N ALA A 27 -17.40 -31.78 -40.93
CA ALA A 27 -17.11 -30.38 -41.25
C ALA A 27 -17.56 -29.43 -40.13
N LEU A 28 -18.72 -29.66 -39.51
CA LEU A 28 -19.18 -28.88 -38.35
C LEU A 28 -18.28 -29.09 -37.14
N ILE A 29 -17.86 -30.33 -36.86
CA ILE A 29 -16.94 -30.66 -35.76
C ILE A 29 -15.56 -30.02 -35.97
N ASP A 30 -15.02 -30.09 -37.18
CA ASP A 30 -13.75 -29.45 -37.54
C ASP A 30 -13.83 -27.92 -37.46
N ALA A 31 -15.02 -27.37 -37.69
CA ALA A 31 -15.29 -25.95 -37.54
C ALA A 31 -15.51 -25.53 -36.08
N LEU A 32 -15.67 -26.47 -35.14
CA LEU A 32 -15.63 -26.14 -33.71
C LEU A 32 -14.22 -25.64 -33.40
N GLY A 33 -14.09 -24.32 -33.26
CA GLY A 33 -12.83 -23.67 -32.94
C GLY A 33 -12.26 -24.27 -31.66
N SER A 34 -11.04 -24.77 -31.74
CA SER A 34 -10.25 -25.12 -30.56
C SER A 34 -9.95 -23.84 -29.76
N VAL A 35 -9.68 -23.98 -28.46
CA VAL A 35 -9.07 -22.88 -27.71
C VAL A 35 -7.69 -22.59 -28.33
N THR A 36 -7.50 -21.38 -28.85
CA THR A 36 -6.27 -20.97 -29.54
C THR A 36 -5.30 -20.22 -28.61
N GLY A 37 -5.74 -19.86 -27.41
CA GLY A 37 -4.91 -19.16 -26.45
C GLY A 37 -5.62 -18.86 -25.13
N ALA A 38 -4.86 -18.28 -24.21
CA ALA A 38 -5.35 -17.79 -22.92
C ALA A 38 -4.70 -16.45 -22.60
N THR A 39 -5.47 -15.54 -22.01
CA THR A 39 -5.02 -14.24 -21.52
C THR A 39 -5.50 -14.02 -20.10
N VAL A 40 -4.74 -13.20 -19.36
CA VAL A 40 -5.16 -12.70 -18.05
C VAL A 40 -5.62 -11.26 -18.24
N ASP A 41 -6.90 -11.03 -18.01
CA ASP A 41 -7.51 -9.71 -18.21
C ASP A 41 -7.31 -8.83 -16.98
N ALA A 42 -7.44 -9.42 -15.78
CA ALA A 42 -7.30 -8.69 -14.53
C ALA A 42 -6.73 -9.55 -13.40
N VAL A 43 -5.95 -8.90 -12.54
CA VAL A 43 -5.47 -9.42 -11.26
C VAL A 43 -5.84 -8.39 -10.20
N ASN A 44 -6.81 -8.72 -9.35
CA ASN A 44 -7.34 -7.85 -8.33
C ASN A 44 -6.81 -8.26 -6.95
N SER A 45 -6.43 -7.26 -6.15
CA SER A 45 -6.12 -7.47 -4.75
C SER A 45 -7.40 -7.65 -3.94
N LEU A 46 -7.45 -8.66 -3.09
CA LEU A 46 -8.56 -8.89 -2.15
C LEU A 46 -8.09 -8.61 -0.73
N PRO A 47 -8.99 -8.21 0.19
CA PRO A 47 -8.63 -8.01 1.60
C PRO A 47 -7.96 -9.26 2.20
N PRO A 48 -7.00 -9.10 3.14
CA PRO A 48 -6.34 -10.21 3.80
C PRO A 48 -7.33 -11.20 4.41
N GLY A 49 -7.09 -12.50 4.22
CA GLY A 49 -7.94 -13.57 4.73
C GLY A 49 -9.20 -13.86 3.90
N SER A 50 -9.47 -13.10 2.84
CA SER A 50 -10.51 -13.47 1.86
C SER A 50 -10.12 -14.75 1.10
N PRO A 51 -11.07 -15.58 0.64
CA PRO A 51 -10.76 -16.68 -0.27
C PRO A 51 -10.23 -16.16 -1.61
N ALA A 52 -9.23 -16.84 -2.17
CA ALA A 52 -8.80 -16.57 -3.55
C ALA A 52 -9.91 -16.93 -4.55
N THR A 53 -10.04 -16.14 -5.62
CA THR A 53 -11.05 -16.37 -6.66
C THR A 53 -10.44 -16.41 -8.04
N VAL A 54 -11.10 -17.15 -8.94
CA VAL A 54 -10.80 -17.16 -10.36
C VAL A 54 -12.12 -17.22 -11.14
N SER A 55 -12.23 -16.43 -12.19
CA SER A 55 -13.29 -16.55 -13.19
C SER A 55 -12.67 -16.71 -14.57
N VAL A 56 -13.33 -17.49 -15.42
CA VAL A 56 -12.92 -17.72 -16.81
C VAL A 56 -14.09 -17.53 -17.75
N THR A 57 -13.85 -16.83 -18.85
CA THR A 57 -14.79 -16.71 -19.97
C THR A 57 -14.08 -17.09 -21.28
N LEU A 58 -14.83 -17.58 -22.26
CA LEU A 58 -14.31 -17.83 -23.60
C LEU A 58 -14.82 -16.72 -24.52
N THR A 59 -13.91 -15.91 -25.07
CA THR A 59 -14.23 -14.87 -26.05
C THR A 59 -13.57 -15.23 -27.38
N GLY A 60 -14.39 -15.52 -28.39
CA GLY A 60 -13.89 -16.16 -29.62
C GLY A 60 -13.27 -17.52 -29.29
N THR A 61 -11.97 -17.66 -29.53
CA THR A 61 -11.19 -18.87 -29.23
C THR A 61 -10.19 -18.68 -28.08
N THR A 62 -10.22 -17.55 -27.36
CA THR A 62 -9.29 -17.24 -26.28
C THR A 62 -9.98 -17.33 -24.92
N LEU A 63 -9.34 -18.01 -23.96
CA LEU A 63 -9.77 -18.02 -22.57
C LEU A 63 -9.32 -16.74 -21.87
N HIS A 64 -10.24 -16.05 -21.22
CA HIS A 64 -10.01 -14.82 -20.49
C HIS A 64 -10.14 -15.08 -19.00
N PHE A 65 -9.05 -14.92 -18.26
CA PHE A 65 -9.01 -15.13 -16.82
C PHE A 65 -9.07 -13.81 -16.05
N THR A 66 -9.80 -13.81 -14.93
CA THR A 66 -9.70 -12.78 -13.90
C THR A 66 -9.42 -13.43 -12.56
N PHE A 67 -8.40 -12.95 -11.85
CA PHE A 67 -7.98 -13.47 -10.54
C PHE A 67 -8.28 -12.47 -9.44
N GLY A 68 -8.80 -12.95 -8.32
CA GLY A 68 -8.81 -12.24 -7.05
C GLY A 68 -7.79 -12.87 -6.10
N ILE A 69 -6.70 -12.16 -5.81
CA ILE A 69 -5.60 -12.63 -4.97
C ILE A 69 -5.66 -11.92 -3.60
N PRO A 70 -5.85 -12.66 -2.50
CA PRO A 70 -5.81 -12.07 -1.15
C PRO A 70 -4.45 -11.46 -0.83
N GLU A 71 -4.48 -10.29 -0.21
CA GLU A 71 -3.29 -9.65 0.33
C GLU A 71 -2.67 -10.47 1.46
N GLY A 72 -1.35 -10.32 1.61
CA GLY A 72 -0.67 -10.78 2.80
C GLY A 72 -1.12 -10.03 4.04
N GLN A 73 -0.85 -10.61 5.22
CA GLN A 73 -1.01 -9.88 6.47
C GLN A 73 -0.05 -8.69 6.51
N THR A 74 -0.49 -7.56 7.07
CA THR A 74 0.40 -6.43 7.35
C THR A 74 1.60 -6.90 8.16
N GLY A 75 2.80 -6.49 7.77
CA GLY A 75 4.01 -6.80 8.52
C GLY A 75 3.98 -6.19 9.93
N PRO A 76 4.78 -6.72 10.87
CA PRO A 76 4.92 -6.10 12.18
C PRO A 76 5.42 -4.66 12.04
N GLN A 77 4.96 -3.78 12.93
CA GLN A 77 5.49 -2.41 13.00
C GLN A 77 7.00 -2.45 13.20
N GLY A 78 7.73 -1.57 12.49
CA GLY A 78 9.17 -1.42 12.67
C GLY A 78 9.51 -1.06 14.12
N ILE A 79 10.72 -1.42 14.57
CA ILE A 79 11.21 -0.99 15.88
C ILE A 79 11.21 0.55 15.96
N PRO A 80 10.83 1.14 17.11
CA PRO A 80 11.05 2.57 17.35
C PRO A 80 12.52 2.94 17.12
N GLY A 81 12.78 4.14 16.59
CA GLY A 81 14.14 4.63 16.43
C GLY A 81 14.84 4.79 17.78
N GLU A 82 16.10 4.36 17.85
CA GLU A 82 16.92 4.53 19.05
C GLU A 82 17.47 5.98 19.13
N VAL A 83 17.30 6.63 20.29
CA VAL A 83 18.07 7.83 20.60
C VAL A 83 19.42 7.37 21.12
N THR A 84 20.46 7.56 20.32
CA THR A 84 21.82 7.21 20.76
C THR A 84 22.19 7.98 22.03
N GLN A 85 23.00 7.37 22.91
CA GLN A 85 23.51 8.05 24.11
C GLN A 85 24.19 9.38 23.73
N THR A 86 24.92 9.42 22.62
CA THR A 86 25.53 10.66 22.09
C THR A 86 24.52 11.75 21.77
N ALA A 87 23.38 11.41 21.15
CA ALA A 87 22.32 12.37 20.87
C ALA A 87 21.65 12.88 22.15
N LEU A 88 21.47 11.99 23.14
CA LEU A 88 20.96 12.35 24.46
C LEU A 88 21.93 13.31 25.19
N ASP A 89 23.21 12.97 25.21
CA ASP A 89 24.26 13.78 25.84
C ASP A 89 24.35 15.17 25.21
N ALA A 90 24.28 15.27 23.87
CA ALA A 90 24.26 16.54 23.16
C ALA A 90 23.04 17.40 23.52
N ALA A 91 21.86 16.80 23.61
CA ALA A 91 20.63 17.50 23.99
C ALA A 91 20.71 18.02 25.43
N ILE A 92 21.23 17.22 26.37
CA ILE A 92 21.39 17.58 27.78
C ILE A 92 22.46 18.69 27.93
N SER A 93 23.61 18.57 27.27
CA SER A 93 24.67 19.57 27.32
C SER A 93 24.21 20.97 26.87
N GLY A 94 23.21 21.04 25.99
CA GLY A 94 22.64 22.30 25.51
C GLY A 94 21.69 23.00 26.50
N THR A 95 21.21 22.33 27.55
CA THR A 95 20.09 22.83 28.39
C THR A 95 20.42 24.06 29.26
N SER A 96 21.71 24.36 29.51
CA SER A 96 22.16 25.55 30.23
C SER A 96 23.07 26.46 29.39
N SER A 97 23.31 26.14 28.12
CA SER A 97 24.25 26.89 27.27
C SER A 97 23.83 28.35 27.08
N ASN A 98 22.52 28.61 27.13
CA ASN A 98 21.95 29.93 26.95
C ASN A 98 22.11 30.83 28.19
N SER A 99 21.97 30.30 29.42
CA SER A 99 22.19 31.07 30.65
C SER A 99 23.66 31.26 31.04
N ASN A 100 24.58 30.48 30.47
CA ASN A 100 26.02 30.57 30.79
C ASN A 100 26.65 31.93 30.44
N GLY A 101 26.04 32.69 29.52
CA GLY A 101 26.48 34.05 29.17
C GLY A 101 26.00 35.14 30.14
N VAL A 102 25.08 34.82 31.05
CA VAL A 102 24.53 35.78 32.01
C VAL A 102 25.51 35.96 33.16
N SER A 103 26.02 37.17 33.33
CA SER A 103 26.98 37.47 34.41
C SER A 103 26.33 37.36 35.79
N LEU A 104 27.08 36.94 36.81
CA LEU A 104 26.59 36.89 38.20
C LEU A 104 26.13 38.27 38.69
N LEU A 105 25.08 38.27 39.52
CA LEU A 105 24.64 39.47 40.25
C LEU A 105 25.67 39.82 41.32
N SER A 106 26.58 40.74 40.99
CA SER A 106 27.71 41.13 41.83
C SER A 106 27.32 42.22 42.83
N GLN A 107 26.37 41.92 43.72
CA GLN A 107 25.85 42.87 44.71
C GLN A 107 25.79 42.25 46.11
N SER A 108 26.03 43.07 47.13
CA SER A 108 25.85 42.72 48.54
C SER A 108 24.59 43.38 49.11
N ALA A 109 23.92 42.72 50.05
CA ALA A 109 22.78 43.32 50.75
C ALA A 109 23.25 44.48 51.64
N PHE A 110 22.53 45.62 51.59
CA PHE A 110 22.76 46.76 52.46
C PHE A 110 21.73 46.83 53.59
N SER A 111 22.07 47.52 54.68
CA SER A 111 21.21 47.68 55.86
C SER A 111 20.00 48.61 55.63
N TYR A 112 19.93 49.28 54.48
CA TYR A 112 18.86 50.18 54.08
C TYR A 112 18.47 49.90 52.63
N TYR A 113 17.25 50.28 52.26
CA TYR A 113 16.77 50.15 50.89
C TYR A 113 17.54 51.10 49.95
N ASP A 114 18.02 50.55 48.83
CA ASP A 114 18.65 51.28 47.74
C ASP A 114 17.95 50.94 46.41
N GLN A 115 17.37 51.96 45.79
CA GLN A 115 16.62 51.83 44.54
C GLN A 115 17.51 51.47 43.35
N THR A 116 18.78 51.86 43.38
CA THR A 116 19.74 51.56 42.30
C THR A 116 20.12 50.07 42.30
N GLN A 117 20.42 49.53 43.47
CA GLN A 117 20.64 48.09 43.67
C GLN A 117 19.41 47.27 43.23
N MET A 118 18.20 47.72 43.56
CA MET A 118 16.97 47.06 43.13
C MET A 118 16.81 47.07 41.61
N GLN A 119 17.15 48.18 40.96
CA GLN A 119 17.12 48.30 39.50
C GLN A 119 18.11 47.33 38.84
N ASP A 120 19.30 47.16 39.41
CA ASP A 120 20.31 46.21 38.92
C ASP A 120 19.84 44.74 39.05
N VAL A 121 19.09 44.40 40.11
CA VAL A 121 18.46 43.07 40.24
C VAL A 121 17.43 42.86 39.14
N LEU A 122 16.53 43.83 38.92
CA LEU A 122 15.51 43.74 37.88
C LEU A 122 16.13 43.56 36.49
N ASN A 123 17.14 44.38 36.16
CA ASN A 123 17.86 44.28 34.89
C ASN A 123 18.51 42.90 34.70
N LYS A 124 19.11 42.34 35.76
CA LYS A 124 19.75 41.02 35.70
C LYS A 124 18.73 39.88 35.54
N VAL A 125 17.55 40.01 36.15
CA VAL A 125 16.45 39.06 35.97
C VAL A 125 15.95 39.09 34.52
N ASP A 126 15.81 40.26 33.91
CA ASP A 126 15.42 40.39 32.51
C ASP A 126 16.45 39.80 31.54
N GLU A 127 17.75 40.00 31.82
CA GLU A 127 18.85 39.37 31.08
C GLU A 127 18.76 37.83 31.17
N LEU A 128 18.55 37.29 32.37
CA LEU A 128 18.38 35.85 32.58
C LEU A 128 17.15 35.29 31.87
N ILE A 129 16.01 35.98 31.97
CA ILE A 129 14.76 35.56 31.29
C ILE A 129 14.96 35.54 29.77
N THR A 130 15.62 36.56 29.24
CA THR A 130 15.92 36.66 27.81
C THR A 130 16.84 35.53 27.37
N ALA A 131 17.88 35.23 28.15
CA ALA A 131 18.79 34.13 27.90
C ALA A 131 18.07 32.77 27.94
N LEU A 132 17.15 32.54 28.89
CA LEU A 132 16.45 31.25 29.03
C LEU A 132 15.40 31.00 27.94
N ARG A 133 14.89 32.03 27.28
CA ARG A 133 13.98 31.86 26.14
C ARG A 133 14.74 31.23 24.98
N ARG A 134 14.31 30.03 24.58
CA ARG A 134 14.82 29.38 23.36
C ARG A 134 14.33 30.20 22.15
N PRO A 135 15.17 30.39 21.10
CA PRO A 135 14.71 30.94 19.84
C PRO A 135 13.69 30.03 19.15
#